data_AF-A0A376MPD9-F1
#
_entry.id   AF-A0A376MPD9-F1
#
_cell.length_a   1.000
_cell.length_b   1.000
_cell.length_c   1.000
_cell.angle_alpha   90.00
_cell.angle_beta   90.00
_cell.angle_gamma   90.00
#
_symmetry.space_group_name_H-M   'P 1'
#
loop_
_entity.id
_entity.type
_entity.pdbx_description
1 polymer ?
#
loop_
_entity_poly.entity_id
_entity_poly.type
_entity_poly.pdbx_seq_one_letter_code
_entity_poly.pdbx_strand_id
1 'polypeptide(L)'
;MDLASLRAQQIELASSVIREDRLDKDPPDLIAGADVGFEQGGEVTRAAMVLLKYPSLELVEYKVARIATTMPTFQVFFPSANILRCWQRGRCCRKSRI
;
A
#
# COMPACT_ATOMS: atom_id res chain seq x y z
N MET A 1 2.73 -2.33 -22.41
CA MET A 1 1.48 -1.83 -21.80
C MET A 1 1.15 -0.52 -22.51
N ASP A 2 -0.05 -0.37 -23.08
CA ASP A 2 -0.44 0.87 -23.76
C ASP A 2 -1.19 1.82 -22.80
N LEU A 3 -1.11 3.13 -23.09
CA LEU A 3 -1.69 4.17 -22.22
C LEU A 3 -3.23 4.15 -22.19
N ALA A 4 -3.87 3.69 -23.28
CA ALA A 4 -5.33 3.65 -23.35
C ALA A 4 -5.89 2.58 -22.41
N SER A 5 -5.25 1.42 -22.36
CA SER A 5 -5.56 0.33 -21.42
C SER A 5 -5.37 0.77 -19.97
N LEU A 6 -4.27 1.46 -19.65
CA LEU A 6 -4.03 2.02 -18.30
C LEU A 6 -5.11 3.02 -17.90
N ARG A 7 -5.51 3.91 -18.80
CA ARG A 7 -6.58 4.88 -18.54
C ARG A 7 -7.93 4.20 -18.34
N ALA A 8 -8.25 3.18 -19.14
CA ALA A 8 -9.48 2.42 -18.97
C ALA A 8 -9.54 1.74 -17.60
N GLN A 9 -8.43 1.14 -17.15
CA GLN A 9 -8.33 0.55 -15.81
C GLN A 9 -8.49 1.59 -14.69
N GLN A 10 -7.92 2.79 -14.83
CA GLN A 10 -8.12 3.86 -13.86
C GLN A 10 -9.59 4.27 -13.75
N ILE A 11 -10.30 4.39 -14.88
CA ILE A 11 -11.73 4.74 -14.90
C ILE A 11 -12.56 3.63 -14.24
N GLU A 12 -12.29 2.37 -14.57
CA GLU A 12 -12.98 1.22 -13.98
C GLU A 12 -12.80 1.18 -12.46
N LEU A 13 -11.56 1.27 -11.97
CA LEU A 13 -11.26 1.22 -10.53
C LEU A 13 -11.78 2.44 -9.77
N ALA A 14 -11.76 3.62 -10.38
CA ALA A 14 -12.30 4.83 -9.77
C ALA A 14 -13.79 4.71 -9.43
N SER A 15 -14.55 3.95 -10.24
CA SER A 15 -15.98 3.68 -9.96
C SER A 15 -16.22 2.84 -8.70
N SER A 16 -15.19 2.14 -8.20
CA SER A 16 -15.25 1.30 -7.00
C SER A 16 -14.88 2.04 -5.71
N VAL A 17 -14.58 3.34 -5.77
CA VAL A 17 -14.22 4.12 -4.58
C VAL A 17 -15.44 4.42 -3.72
N ILE A 18 -15.41 3.98 -2.46
CA ILE A 18 -16.40 4.30 -1.44
C ILE A 18 -15.98 5.61 -0.75
N ARG A 19 -16.89 6.59 -0.67
CA ARG A 19 -16.62 7.95 -0.17
C ARG A 19 -17.27 8.24 1.19
N GLU A 20 -17.72 7.20 1.87
CA GLU A 20 -18.36 7.25 3.18
C GLU A 20 -17.55 6.38 4.15
N ASP A 21 -17.54 6.76 5.43
CA ASP A 21 -16.86 5.99 6.46
C ASP A 21 -17.60 4.67 6.72
N ARG A 22 -16.88 3.57 6.62
CA ARG A 22 -17.35 2.21 6.92
C ARG A 22 -16.42 1.54 7.93
N LEU A 23 -16.19 2.23 9.04
CA LEU A 23 -15.30 1.77 10.11
C LEU A 23 -16.08 0.89 11.08
N ASP A 24 -15.56 -0.31 11.37
CA ASP A 24 -16.12 -1.18 12.42
C ASP A 24 -15.93 -0.57 13.82
N LYS A 25 -14.88 0.24 13.99
CA LYS A 25 -14.52 0.93 15.24
C LYS A 25 -13.98 2.32 14.95
N ASP A 26 -14.48 3.30 15.70
CA ASP A 26 -14.04 4.69 15.66
C ASP A 26 -13.88 5.24 17.10
N PRO A 27 -12.67 5.60 17.56
CA PRO A 27 -11.41 5.60 16.80
C PRO A 27 -10.81 4.19 16.60
N PRO A 28 -10.00 3.99 15.56
CA PRO A 28 -9.30 2.72 15.33
C PRO A 28 -8.22 2.48 16.39
N ASP A 29 -7.88 1.22 16.65
CA ASP A 29 -6.78 0.84 17.55
C ASP A 29 -5.40 0.96 16.89
N LEU A 30 -5.37 0.84 15.55
CA LEU A 30 -4.16 0.80 14.75
C LEU A 30 -4.32 1.69 13.52
N ILE A 31 -3.25 2.37 13.16
CA ILE A 31 -3.13 3.10 11.89
C ILE A 31 -1.89 2.61 11.14
N ALA A 32 -1.99 2.54 9.82
CA ALA A 32 -0.88 2.15 8.96
C ALA A 32 -0.47 3.32 8.06
N GLY A 33 0.83 3.52 7.91
CA GLY A 33 1.43 4.45 6.93
C GLY A 33 2.21 3.66 5.88
N ALA A 34 2.14 4.08 4.63
CA ALA A 34 2.91 3.51 3.54
C ALA A 34 3.57 4.61 2.71
N ASP A 35 4.81 4.39 2.30
CA ASP A 35 5.56 5.29 1.43
C ASP A 35 6.36 4.50 0.39
N VAL A 36 6.58 5.09 -0.78
CA VAL A 36 7.33 4.48 -1.87
C VAL A 36 8.26 5.50 -2.51
N GLY A 37 9.53 5.15 -2.59
CA GLY A 37 10.57 5.90 -3.30
C GLY A 37 11.33 5.02 -4.29
N PHE A 38 12.27 5.63 -5.00
CA PHE A 38 13.12 4.96 -5.98
C PHE A 38 14.59 5.08 -5.61
N GLU A 39 15.34 4.00 -5.80
CA GLU A 39 16.79 3.91 -5.65
C GLU A 39 17.42 3.59 -7.03
N GLN A 40 18.74 3.75 -7.15
CA GLN A 40 19.51 3.37 -8.37
C GLN A 40 18.95 4.01 -9.66
N GLY A 41 18.71 5.32 -9.63
CA GLY A 41 18.23 6.06 -10.81
C GLY A 41 16.82 5.66 -11.28
N GLY A 42 16.05 4.93 -10.47
CA GLY A 42 14.70 4.46 -10.83
C GLY A 42 14.59 2.96 -11.02
N GLU A 43 15.70 2.22 -11.06
CA GLU A 43 15.69 0.76 -11.30
C GLU A 43 15.14 -0.04 -10.13
N VAL A 44 15.25 0.48 -8.91
CA VAL A 44 14.78 -0.20 -7.70
C VAL A 44 13.69 0.64 -7.04
N THR A 45 12.51 0.05 -6.87
CA THR A 45 11.44 0.63 -6.05
C THR A 45 11.66 0.19 -4.60
N ARG A 46 11.77 1.17 -3.70
CA ARG A 46 11.82 0.97 -2.25
C ARG A 46 10.47 1.37 -1.64
N ALA A 47 9.79 0.41 -1.04
CA ALA A 47 8.54 0.65 -0.32
C ALA A 47 8.75 0.45 1.18
N ALA A 48 8.19 1.35 1.99
CA ALA A 48 8.11 1.22 3.43
C ALA A 48 6.65 1.16 3.88
N MET A 49 6.35 0.31 4.85
CA MET A 49 5.08 0.28 5.57
C MET A 49 5.35 0.28 7.06
N VAL A 50 4.51 1.00 7.80
CA VAL A 50 4.59 1.17 9.24
C VAL A 50 3.21 0.95 9.82
N LEU A 51 3.12 0.23 10.94
CA LEU A 51 1.92 0.04 11.74
C LEU A 51 2.14 0.69 13.11
N LEU A 52 1.21 1.55 13.52
CA LEU A 52 1.27 2.28 14.79
C LEU A 52 0.01 2.01 15.61
N LYS A 53 0.12 2.04 16.93
CA LYS A 53 -1.05 2.15 17.81
C LYS A 53 -1.65 3.55 17.70
N TYR A 54 -2.96 3.65 17.82
CA TYR A 54 -3.66 4.92 17.91
C TYR A 54 -4.40 5.03 19.25
N PRO A 55 -4.37 6.18 19.94
CA PRO A 55 -3.81 7.47 19.52
C PRO A 55 -2.33 7.69 19.88
N SER A 56 -1.67 6.74 20.56
CA SER A 56 -0.32 6.95 21.10
C SER A 56 0.79 7.08 20.05
N LEU A 57 0.55 6.63 18.82
CA LEU A 57 1.51 6.57 17.71
C LEU A 57 2.75 5.73 18.02
N GLU A 58 2.64 4.81 18.97
CA GLU A 58 3.70 3.84 19.27
C GLU A 58 3.88 2.88 18.10
N LEU A 59 5.13 2.69 17.68
CA LEU A 59 5.50 1.75 16.63
C LEU A 59 5.18 0.32 17.04
N VAL A 60 4.32 -0.35 16.26
CA VAL A 60 4.03 -1.78 16.40
C VAL A 60 4.98 -2.58 15.53
N GLU A 61 5.05 -2.25 14.24
CA GLU A 61 5.89 -2.96 13.27
C GLU A 61 6.20 -2.05 12.06
N TYR A 62 7.30 -2.33 11.38
CA TYR A 62 7.55 -1.79 10.04
C TYR A 62 8.20 -2.84 9.13
N LYS A 63 8.02 -2.65 7.82
CA LYS A 63 8.69 -3.43 6.77
C LYS A 63 9.20 -2.51 5.68
N VAL A 64 10.35 -2.86 5.14
CA VAL A 64 10.91 -2.23 3.93
C VAL A 64 11.13 -3.30 2.89
N ALA A 65 10.68 -3.04 1.67
CA ALA A 65 10.92 -3.91 0.53
C ALA A 65 11.67 -3.15 -0.56
N ARG A 66 12.55 -3.87 -1.26
CA ARG A 66 13.25 -3.40 -2.45
C ARG A 66 12.99 -4.39 -3.57
N ILE A 67 12.45 -3.90 -4.66
CA ILE A 67 12.08 -4.72 -5.82
C ILE A 67 12.48 -3.99 -7.09
N ALA A 68 12.78 -4.74 -8.15
CA ALA A 68 13.00 -4.16 -9.47
C ALA A 68 11.75 -3.37 -9.90
N THR A 69 11.94 -2.14 -10.37
CA THR A 69 10.87 -1.28 -10.86
C THR A 69 10.33 -1.84 -12.16
N THR A 70 9.09 -2.31 -12.15
CA THR A 70 8.46 -2.95 -13.33
C THR A 70 7.64 -1.99 -14.19
N MET A 71 7.56 -0.70 -13.82
CA MET A 71 6.83 0.30 -14.58
C MET A 71 7.70 1.55 -14.78
N PRO A 72 7.94 1.98 -16.02
CA PRO A 72 8.69 3.20 -16.28
C PRO A 72 7.92 4.41 -15.74
N THR A 73 8.68 5.42 -15.32
CA THR A 73 8.33 6.65 -14.58
C THR A 73 7.09 7.45 -15.03
N PHE A 74 5.89 6.86 -15.01
CA PHE A 74 4.64 7.62 -15.07
C PHE A 74 3.95 7.55 -13.72
N GLN A 75 3.77 8.73 -13.12
CA GLN A 75 3.16 8.91 -11.83
C GLN A 75 1.74 8.33 -11.84
N VAL A 76 1.41 7.59 -10.78
CA VAL A 76 0.06 7.11 -10.43
C VAL A 76 -0.45 5.87 -11.18
N PHE A 77 0.28 4.76 -11.09
CA PHE A 77 -0.36 3.43 -11.03
C PHE A 77 0.51 2.44 -10.25
N PHE A 78 0.65 2.60 -8.94
CA PHE A 78 1.02 1.52 -8.00
C PHE A 78 0.60 1.99 -6.61
N PRO A 79 -0.38 1.32 -5.96
CA PRO A 79 0.03 0.35 -4.95
C PRO A 79 -1.01 -0.76 -4.69
N SER A 80 -1.39 -1.59 -5.68
CA SER A 80 -2.27 -2.73 -5.38
C SER A 80 -1.50 -4.05 -5.28
N ALA A 81 -0.55 -4.32 -6.19
CA ALA A 81 0.10 -5.62 -6.22
C ALA A 81 1.28 -5.74 -5.23
N ASN A 82 2.25 -4.82 -5.25
CA ASN A 82 3.54 -5.05 -4.59
C ASN A 82 3.56 -4.72 -3.09
N ILE A 83 2.87 -3.67 -2.65
CA ILE A 83 2.71 -3.35 -1.22
C ILE A 83 1.93 -4.48 -0.53
N LEU A 84 0.81 -4.90 -1.15
CA LEU A 84 0.05 -6.05 -0.70
C LEU A 84 0.88 -7.34 -0.73
N ARG A 85 1.78 -7.54 -1.71
CA ARG A 85 2.71 -8.69 -1.74
C ARG A 85 3.76 -8.65 -0.64
N CYS A 86 4.24 -7.46 -0.26
CA CYS A 86 5.15 -7.29 0.88
C CYS A 86 4.44 -7.64 2.19
N TRP A 87 3.17 -7.29 2.31
CA TRP A 87 2.33 -7.66 3.44
C TRP A 87 1.96 -9.16 3.43
N GLN A 88 1.52 -9.71 2.30
CA GLN A 88 1.09 -11.11 2.15
C GLN A 88 2.25 -12.12 2.27
N ARG A 89 3.48 -11.75 1.92
CA ARG A 89 4.67 -12.61 2.09
C ARG A 89 5.19 -12.65 3.53
N GLY A 90 4.80 -11.68 4.36
CA GLY A 90 4.94 -11.76 5.81
C GLY A 90 3.75 -12.54 6.38
N ARG A 91 3.98 -13.78 6.83
CA ARG A 91 2.98 -14.53 7.61
C ARG A 91 2.66 -13.78 8.92
N CYS A 92 1.75 -12.82 8.90
CA CYS A 92 1.25 -12.19 10.12
C CYS A 92 -0.13 -11.55 9.92
N CYS A 93 -1.12 -12.36 9.54
CA CYS A 93 -2.50 -12.12 9.94
C CYS A 93 -3.29 -13.43 9.93
N ARG A 94 -2.87 -14.37 10.80
CA ARG A 94 -3.83 -15.35 11.32
C ARG A 94 -4.68 -14.55 12.30
N LYS A 95 -5.96 -14.40 11.98
CA LYS A 95 -7.04 -13.84 12.80
C LYS A 95 -6.74 -14.00 14.29
N SER A 96 -6.27 -12.94 14.94
CA SER A 96 -6.32 -12.86 16.40
C SER A 96 -7.68 -12.25 16.71
N ARG A 97 -8.60 -13.13 17.07
CA ARG A 97 -9.83 -12.80 17.78
C ARG A 97 -9.43 -11.99 19.02
N ILE A 98 -9.76 -10.70 19.00
CA ILE A 98 -10.03 -9.87 20.19
C ILE A 98 -11.37 -9.21 19.90
#